data_AF-X1GKR1-F1
#
_entry.id   AF-X1GKR1-F1
#
_cell.length_a   1.000
_cell.length_b   1.000
_cell.length_c   1.000
_cell.angle_alpha   90.00
_cell.angle_beta   90.00
_cell.angle_gamma   90.00
#
_symmetry.space_group_name_H-M   'P 1'
#
loop_
_entity.id
_entity.type
_entity.pdbx_description
1 polymer ?
#
loop_
_entity_poly.entity_id
_entity_poly.type
_entity_poly.pdbx_seq_one_letter_code
_entity_poly.pdbx_strand_id
1 'polypeptide(L)' 'SPRYPDDVAAPDKPPDKEARVPRARMTGSERRHQLIGISRSLFAERGYDATSIEEIA' A
#
# COMPACT_ATOMS: atom_id res chain seq x y z
N SER A 1 -5.32 14.37 -57.34
CA SER A 1 -5.57 14.24 -55.89
C SER A 1 -6.72 13.28 -55.63
N PRO A 2 -6.50 12.22 -54.85
CA PRO A 2 -7.51 11.80 -53.88
C PRO A 2 -7.21 12.42 -52.51
N ARG A 3 -8.20 13.14 -51.95
CA ARG A 3 -8.15 13.75 -50.62
C ARG A 3 -8.18 12.65 -49.57
N TYR A 4 -7.23 12.63 -48.64
CA TYR A 4 -7.41 11.97 -47.36
C TYR A 4 -8.48 12.75 -46.58
N PRO A 5 -9.55 12.11 -46.08
CA PRO A 5 -10.43 12.77 -45.14
C PRO A 5 -9.71 12.94 -43.80
N ASP A 6 -9.71 14.18 -43.29
CA ASP A 6 -9.57 14.49 -41.87
C ASP A 6 -10.63 13.71 -41.10
N ASP A 7 -10.25 12.64 -40.40
CA ASP A 7 -11.09 12.13 -39.31
C ASP A 7 -10.23 11.51 -38.20
N VAL A 8 -10.27 12.24 -37.10
CA VAL A 8 -10.22 11.82 -35.69
C VAL A 8 -8.98 11.13 -35.13
N ALA A 9 -8.35 11.91 -34.27
CA ALA A 9 -7.56 11.47 -33.14
C ALA A 9 -8.14 10.26 -32.39
N ALA A 10 -7.21 9.45 -31.88
CA ALA A 10 -7.13 8.86 -30.53
C ALA A 10 -7.00 7.32 -30.52
N PRO A 11 -6.43 6.71 -29.45
CA PRO A 11 -5.84 7.35 -28.27
C PRO A 11 -4.37 6.96 -28.02
N ASP A 12 -3.64 7.89 -27.40
CA ASP A 12 -2.66 7.62 -26.35
C ASP A 12 -3.14 6.42 -25.53
N LYS A 13 -2.53 5.24 -25.74
CA LYS A 13 -2.87 4.07 -24.91
C LYS A 13 -2.53 4.48 -23.49
N PRO A 14 -3.51 4.62 -22.57
CA PRO A 14 -3.15 4.77 -21.17
C PRO A 14 -2.33 3.52 -20.81
N PRO A 15 -1.28 3.65 -19.98
CA PRO A 15 -0.52 2.49 -19.55
C PRO A 15 -1.54 1.46 -19.08
N ASP A 16 -1.41 0.25 -19.63
CA ASP A 16 -2.16 -0.92 -19.21
C ASP A 16 -2.25 -0.83 -17.69
N LYS A 17 -3.48 -0.81 -17.16
CA LYS A 17 -3.71 -0.81 -15.72
C LYS A 17 -3.12 -2.11 -15.23
N GLU A 18 -1.80 -2.10 -14.95
CA GLU A 18 -1.07 -3.17 -14.31
C GLU A 18 -1.97 -3.59 -13.16
N ALA A 19 -2.60 -4.76 -13.34
CA ALA A 19 -3.69 -5.20 -12.50
C ALA A 19 -3.09 -5.27 -11.09
N ARG A 20 -3.35 -4.21 -10.32
CA ARG A 20 -2.58 -3.91 -9.11
C ARG A 20 -2.77 -5.11 -8.21
N VAL A 21 -1.71 -5.91 -8.07
CA VAL A 21 -1.79 -7.23 -7.44
C VAL A 21 -2.53 -7.03 -6.12
N PRO A 22 -3.68 -7.70 -5.91
CA PRO A 22 -4.48 -7.45 -4.74
C PRO A 22 -3.59 -7.68 -3.52
N ARG A 23 -3.39 -6.64 -2.71
CA ARG A 23 -2.51 -6.70 -1.54
C ARG A 23 -3.01 -7.81 -0.65
N ALA A 24 -2.17 -8.82 -0.43
CA ALA A 24 -2.48 -9.92 0.45
C ALA A 24 -2.88 -9.37 1.83
N ARG A 25 -3.97 -9.91 2.39
CA ARG A 25 -4.36 -9.59 3.76
C ARG A 25 -3.37 -10.25 4.70
N MET A 26 -2.93 -9.53 5.72
CA MET A 26 -2.12 -10.13 6.78
C MET A 26 -2.88 -11.26 7.45
N THR A 27 -2.22 -12.40 7.62
CA THR A 27 -2.68 -13.46 8.51
C THR A 27 -2.60 -13.00 9.97
N GLY A 28 -3.30 -13.70 10.88
CA GLY A 28 -3.22 -13.39 12.31
C GLY A 28 -1.80 -13.48 12.88
N SER A 29 -0.99 -14.40 12.36
CA SER A 29 0.42 -14.55 12.74
C SER A 29 1.27 -13.37 12.27
N GLU A 30 1.07 -12.89 11.04
CA GLU A 30 1.77 -11.70 10.53
C GLU A 30 1.38 -10.45 11.33
N ARG A 31 0.10 -10.29 11.65
CA ARG A 31 -0.36 -9.18 12.49
C ARG A 31 0.26 -9.24 13.90
N ARG A 32 0.34 -10.43 14.50
CA ARG A 32 1.03 -10.63 15.79
C ARG A 32 2.50 -10.23 15.73
N HIS A 33 3.22 -10.66 14.69
CA HIS A 33 4.63 -10.27 14.52
C HIS A 33 4.80 -8.76 14.35
N GLN A 34 3.90 -8.12 13.60
CA GLN A 34 3.92 -6.67 13.45
C GLN A 34 3.75 -5.95 14.79
N LEU A 35 2.73 -6.35 15.58
CA LEU A 35 2.49 -5.77 16.90
C LEU A 35 3.71 -5.93 17.80
N ILE A 36 4.31 -7.12 17.87
CA ILE A 36 5.54 -7.37 18.64
C ILE A 36 6.68 -6.45 18.18
N GLY A 37 6.86 -6.28 16.86
CA GLY A 37 7.89 -5.39 16.32
C GLY A 37 7.70 -3.93 16.77
N ILE A 38 6.47 -3.41 16.62
CA ILE A 38 6.11 -2.04 17.03
C ILE A 38 6.29 -1.87 18.54
N SER A 39 5.77 -2.79 19.35
CA SER A 39 5.88 -2.75 20.80
C SER A 39 7.34 -2.72 21.26
N ARG A 40 8.20 -3.58 20.69
CA ARG A 40 9.62 -3.64 21.09
C ARG A 40 10.33 -2.32 20.84
N SER A 41 10.07 -1.66 19.71
CA SER A 41 10.66 -0.35 19.41
C SER A 41 10.14 0.72 20.39
N LEU A 42 8.83 0.83 20.56
CA LEU A 42 8.25 1.84 21.46
C LEU A 42 8.72 1.69 22.91
N PHE A 43 8.75 0.46 23.42
CA PHE A 43 9.27 0.21 24.76
C PHE A 43 10.76 0.49 24.89
N ALA A 44 11.56 0.23 23.86
CA ALA A 44 12.99 0.54 23.87
C ALA A 44 13.24 2.07 23.83
N GLU A 45 12.41 2.81 23.12
CA GLU A 45 12.55 4.26 22.95
C GLU A 45 12.02 5.05 24.16
N ARG A 46 10.89 4.62 24.75
CA ARG A 46 10.16 5.41 25.75
C ARG A 46 10.07 4.74 27.13
N GLY A 47 10.27 3.43 27.21
CA GLY A 47 10.06 2.64 28.43
C GLY A 47 8.62 2.15 28.59
N TYR A 48 8.41 1.32 29.61
CA TYR A 48 7.16 0.60 29.87
C TYR A 48 6.03 1.53 30.34
N ASP A 49 6.28 2.36 31.35
CA ASP A 49 5.26 3.27 31.90
C ASP A 49 4.81 4.37 30.91
N ALA A 50 5.64 4.70 29.92
CA ALA A 50 5.38 5.76 28.95
C ALA A 50 4.76 5.27 27.62
N THR A 51 4.46 3.96 27.51
CA THR A 51 3.88 3.37 26.29
C THR A 51 2.60 2.62 26.63
N SER A 52 1.48 3.02 26.03
CA SER A 52 0.18 2.37 26.25
C SER A 52 -0.16 1.34 25.17
N ILE A 53 -0.97 0.32 25.52
CA ILE A 53 -1.39 -0.73 24.57
C ILE A 53 -2.20 -0.16 23.40
N GLU A 54 -2.99 0.89 23.63
CA GLU A 54 -3.76 1.57 22.59
C GLU A 54 -2.86 2.23 21.53
N GLU A 55 -1.64 2.63 21.87
CA GLU A 55 -0.67 3.20 20.91
C GLU A 55 -0.02 2.13 20.02
N ILE A 56 -0.04 0.87 20.46
CA ILE A 56 0.53 -0.27 19.75
C ILE A 56 -0.49 -0.88 18.75
N ALA A 57 -1.79 -0.75 19.06
CA ALA A 57 -2.89 -1.47 18.43
C ALA A 57 -3.31 -0.93 17.05
#